data_AF-A0A8T2HS88-F1
#
_entry.id   AF-A0A8T2HS88-F1
#
_cell.length_a   1.000
_cell.length_b   1.000
_cell.length_c   1.000
_cell.angle_alpha   90.00
_cell.angle_beta   90.00
_cell.angle_gamma   90.00
#
_symmetry.space_group_name_H-M   'P 1'
#
loop_
_entity.id
_entity.type
_entity.pdbx_description
1 polymer ?
#
loop_
_entity_poly.entity_id
_entity_poly.type
_entity_poly.pdbx_seq_one_letter_code
_entity_poly.pdbx_strand_id
1 'polypeptide(L)'
;MASDPYAINDDGTPKDAVAFRDALKADPKKMEALEQEPEVLKIVVGDDIHAFQELIKSVYVAEKKRAERMNKGMAERTIDAQRVSATVPRDTVQLYAQLRESGLQYGPAFRLLRNVHTPDVSST
;
A
#
# COMPACT_ATOMS: atom_id res chain seq x y z
N MET A 1 -14.22 21.90 -4.27
CA MET A 1 -13.40 20.84 -3.65
C MET A 1 -13.77 19.55 -4.36
N ALA A 2 -12.97 19.08 -5.32
CA ALA A 2 -13.22 17.79 -5.96
C ALA A 2 -12.87 16.70 -4.93
N SER A 3 -13.88 16.00 -4.42
CA SER A 3 -13.67 14.81 -3.60
C SER A 3 -12.90 13.79 -4.41
N ASP A 4 -11.83 13.22 -3.86
CA ASP A 4 -11.14 12.09 -4.46
C ASP A 4 -12.15 10.94 -4.67
N PRO A 5 -12.45 10.54 -5.93
CA PRO A 5 -13.46 9.54 -6.23
C PRO A 5 -13.08 8.15 -5.70
N TYR A 6 -11.81 7.93 -5.36
CA TYR A 6 -11.32 6.67 -4.80
C TYR A 6 -11.14 6.70 -3.28
N ALA A 7 -11.68 7.71 -2.60
CA ALA A 7 -11.54 7.80 -1.16
C ALA A 7 -12.30 6.67 -0.44
N ILE A 8 -11.62 6.01 0.50
CA ILE A 8 -12.13 4.88 1.30
C ILE A 8 -12.25 5.32 2.77
N ASN A 9 -13.22 4.77 3.50
CA ASN A 9 -13.40 4.93 4.95
C ASN A 9 -12.48 4.00 5.75
N ASP A 10 -12.34 4.24 7.05
CA ASP A 10 -11.56 3.37 7.94
C ASP A 10 -12.11 1.92 7.99
N ASP A 11 -13.40 1.76 7.72
CA ASP A 11 -14.10 0.47 7.64
C ASP A 11 -13.87 -0.29 6.30
N GLY A 12 -13.13 0.30 5.36
CA GLY A 12 -12.81 -0.29 4.06
C GLY A 12 -13.85 -0.11 2.96
N THR A 13 -14.94 0.61 3.22
CA THR A 13 -15.95 0.95 2.20
C THR A 13 -15.63 2.26 1.48
N PRO A 14 -16.01 2.43 0.20
CA PRO A 14 -15.89 3.71 -0.49
C PRO A 14 -16.68 4.82 0.23
N LYS A 15 -16.10 6.03 0.30
CA LYS A 15 -16.81 7.23 0.82
C LYS A 15 -17.99 7.61 -0.06
N ASP A 16 -17.82 7.49 -1.37
CA ASP A 16 -18.88 7.64 -2.37
C ASP A 16 -18.82 6.44 -3.31
N ALA A 17 -19.71 5.48 -3.09
CA ALA A 17 -19.72 4.24 -3.87
C ALA A 17 -20.13 4.45 -5.33
N VAL A 18 -20.93 5.47 -5.62
CA VAL A 18 -21.36 5.77 -6.99
C VAL A 18 -20.21 6.43 -7.75
N ALA A 19 -19.58 7.45 -7.15
CA ALA A 19 -18.42 8.11 -7.76
C ALA A 19 -17.24 7.14 -7.95
N PHE A 20 -16.99 6.22 -7.01
CA PHE A 20 -15.95 5.21 -7.13
C PHE A 20 -16.24 4.25 -8.29
N ARG A 21 -17.47 3.74 -8.38
CA ARG A 21 -17.89 2.82 -9.45
C ARG A 21 -17.80 3.50 -10.81
N ASP A 22 -18.25 4.74 -10.92
CA ASP A 22 -18.20 5.49 -12.17
C ASP A 22 -16.76 5.82 -12.57
N ALA A 23 -15.90 6.15 -11.61
CA ALA A 23 -14.47 6.34 -11.84
C ALA A 23 -13.74 5.04 -12.22
N LEU A 24 -14.20 3.87 -11.74
CA LEU A 24 -13.69 2.56 -12.21
C LEU A 24 -14.13 2.29 -13.66
N LYS A 25 -15.40 2.54 -13.98
CA LYS A 25 -15.95 2.36 -15.33
C LYS A 25 -15.32 3.30 -16.35
N ALA A 26 -14.93 4.51 -15.93
CA ALA A 26 -14.30 5.50 -16.77
C ALA A 26 -12.83 5.22 -17.09
N ASP A 27 -12.17 4.29 -16.38
CA ASP A 27 -10.76 3.94 -16.60
C ASP A 27 -10.65 2.65 -17.44
N PRO A 28 -10.27 2.74 -18.73
CA PRO A 28 -10.25 1.59 -19.63
C PRO A 28 -9.28 0.50 -19.18
N LYS A 29 -8.17 0.86 -18.54
CA LYS A 29 -7.15 -0.09 -18.09
C LYS A 29 -7.65 -0.93 -16.91
N LYS A 30 -8.42 -0.30 -16.01
CA LYS A 30 -9.03 -1.01 -14.87
C LYS A 30 -10.16 -1.92 -15.35
N MET A 31 -10.94 -1.49 -16.34
CA MET A 31 -11.97 -2.33 -16.95
C MET A 31 -11.38 -3.56 -17.65
N GLU A 32 -10.29 -3.40 -18.41
CA GLU A 32 -9.57 -4.52 -19.04
C GLU A 32 -9.04 -5.54 -18.01
N ALA A 33 -8.54 -5.06 -16.87
CA ALA A 33 -8.13 -5.94 -15.76
C ALA A 33 -9.32 -6.69 -15.14
N LEU A 34 -10.48 -6.04 -15.02
CA LEU A 34 -11.71 -6.65 -14.48
C LEU A 34 -12.33 -7.67 -15.46
N GLU A 35 -12.08 -7.56 -16.76
CA GLU A 35 -12.53 -8.57 -17.74
C GLU A 35 -11.90 -9.95 -17.52
N GLN A 36 -10.71 -10.01 -16.90
CA GLN A 36 -10.07 -11.27 -16.49
C GLN A 36 -10.76 -11.92 -15.27
N GLU A 37 -11.62 -11.18 -14.56
CA GLU A 37 -12.35 -11.63 -13.37
C GLU A 37 -13.86 -11.43 -13.55
N PRO A 38 -14.55 -12.33 -14.27
CA PRO A 38 -15.94 -12.13 -14.70
C PRO A 38 -16.95 -12.05 -13.53
N GLU A 39 -16.61 -12.56 -12.35
CA GLU A 39 -17.45 -12.44 -11.14
C GLU A 39 -17.41 -11.02 -10.57
N VAL A 40 -16.22 -10.41 -10.56
CA VAL A 40 -15.99 -9.04 -10.07
C VAL A 40 -16.58 -8.03 -11.06
N LEU A 41 -16.39 -8.26 -12.36
CA LEU A 41 -16.94 -7.40 -13.41
C LEU A 41 -18.46 -7.29 -13.32
N LYS A 42 -19.17 -8.40 -13.07
CA LYS A 42 -20.65 -8.39 -12.90
C LYS A 42 -21.10 -7.48 -11.76
N ILE A 43 -20.37 -7.49 -10.65
CA ILE A 43 -20.69 -6.66 -9.47
C ILE A 43 -20.38 -5.17 -9.76
N VAL A 44 -19.25 -4.88 -10.40
CA VAL A 44 -18.84 -3.50 -10.73
C VAL A 44 -19.72 -2.88 -11.82
N VAL A 45 -20.11 -3.66 -12.83
CA VAL A 45 -20.98 -3.19 -13.92
C VAL A 45 -22.44 -3.12 -13.49
N GLY A 46 -22.87 -4.04 -12.62
CA GLY A 46 -24.23 -4.12 -12.11
C GLY A 46 -24.69 -2.90 -11.30
N ASP A 47 -26.00 -2.88 -11.04
CA ASP A 47 -26.66 -1.78 -10.31
C ASP A 47 -26.68 -1.97 -8.79
N ASP A 48 -26.16 -3.09 -8.29
CA ASP A 48 -26.14 -3.39 -6.87
C ASP A 48 -24.97 -2.68 -6.16
N ILE A 49 -25.28 -1.50 -5.63
CA ILE A 49 -24.33 -0.69 -4.85
C ILE A 49 -23.91 -1.41 -3.56
N HIS A 50 -24.79 -2.22 -2.96
CA HIS A 50 -24.47 -2.92 -1.72
C HIS A 50 -23.45 -4.02 -1.97
N ALA A 51 -23.68 -4.86 -2.99
CA ALA A 51 -22.72 -5.88 -3.41
C ALA A 51 -21.36 -5.27 -3.79
N PHE A 52 -21.36 -4.10 -4.44
CA PHE A 52 -20.13 -3.38 -4.75
C PHE A 52 -19.39 -2.91 -3.49
N GLN A 53 -20.09 -2.35 -2.50
CA GLN A 53 -19.46 -1.95 -1.24
C GLN A 53 -18.89 -3.13 -0.46
N GLU A 54 -19.58 -4.27 -0.43
CA GLU A 54 -19.09 -5.49 0.23
C GLU A 54 -17.85 -6.05 -0.47
N LEU A 55 -17.84 -6.06 -1.81
CA LEU A 55 -16.70 -6.47 -2.61
C LEU A 55 -15.47 -5.62 -2.26
N ILE A 56 -15.58 -4.29 -2.32
CA ILE A 56 -14.45 -3.39 -2.02
C ILE A 56 -13.98 -3.56 -0.57
N LYS A 57 -14.91 -3.70 0.38
CA LYS A 57 -14.59 -3.96 1.79
C LYS A 57 -13.82 -5.27 1.96
N SER A 58 -14.22 -6.33 1.27
CA SER A 58 -13.56 -7.64 1.37
C SER A 58 -12.11 -7.60 0.88
N VAL A 59 -11.88 -6.90 -0.25
CA VAL A 59 -10.54 -6.69 -0.81
C VAL A 59 -9.69 -5.84 0.13
N TYR A 60 -10.25 -4.75 0.66
CA TYR A 60 -9.55 -3.89 1.60
C TYR A 60 -9.12 -4.64 2.87
N VAL A 61 -10.00 -5.45 3.46
CA VAL A 61 -9.69 -6.25 4.65
C VAL A 61 -8.63 -7.31 4.34
N ALA A 62 -8.70 -7.96 3.16
CA ALA A 62 -7.71 -8.93 2.74
C ALA A 62 -6.32 -8.31 2.60
N GLU A 63 -6.23 -7.16 1.93
CA GLU A 63 -4.99 -6.40 1.76
C GLU A 63 -4.44 -5.89 3.10
N LYS A 64 -5.29 -5.33 3.96
CA LYS A 64 -4.89 -4.90 5.30
C LYS A 64 -4.33 -6.06 6.12
N LYS A 65 -5.00 -7.20 6.12
CA LYS A 65 -4.55 -8.42 6.82
C LYS A 65 -3.24 -8.97 6.24
N ARG A 66 -3.03 -8.88 4.93
CA ARG A 66 -1.77 -9.26 4.27
C ARG A 66 -0.62 -8.34 4.70
N ALA A 67 -0.84 -7.04 4.69
CA ALA A 67 0.13 -6.05 5.16
C ALA A 67 0.47 -6.23 6.65
N GLU A 68 -0.54 -6.46 7.51
CA GLU A 68 -0.35 -6.76 8.92
C GLU A 68 0.46 -8.04 9.15
N ARG A 69 0.17 -9.13 8.42
CA ARG A 69 0.95 -10.38 8.50
C ARG A 69 2.39 -10.18 8.08
N MET A 70 2.63 -9.42 7.00
CA MET A 70 3.98 -9.10 6.55
C MET A 70 4.75 -8.29 7.60
N ASN A 71 4.11 -7.26 8.17
CA ASN A 71 4.69 -6.45 9.24
C ASN A 71 4.96 -7.26 10.51
N LYS A 72 4.03 -8.15 10.89
CA LYS A 72 4.20 -9.04 12.05
C LYS A 72 5.35 -10.02 11.84
N GLY A 73 5.44 -10.64 10.66
CA GLY A 73 6.56 -11.52 10.32
C GLY A 73 7.91 -10.82 10.36
N MET A 74 7.97 -9.53 10.04
CA MET A 74 9.19 -8.72 10.17
C MET A 74 9.52 -8.37 11.62
N ALA A 75 8.50 -8.07 12.45
CA ALA A 75 8.66 -7.75 13.87
C ALA A 75 9.07 -8.98 14.72
N GLU A 76 8.61 -10.17 14.35
CA GLU A 76 8.93 -11.43 15.03
C GLU A 76 10.25 -12.07 14.56
N ARG A 77 10.94 -11.49 13.57
CA ARG A 77 12.26 -11.98 13.13
C ARG A 77 13.30 -11.76 14.22
N THR A 78 14.11 -12.79 14.45
CA THR A 78 15.32 -12.68 15.26
C THR A 78 16.29 -11.65 14.65
N ILE A 79 17.14 -11.05 15.48
CA ILE A 79 18.13 -10.04 15.05
C ILE A 79 19.03 -10.59 13.93
N ASP A 80 19.44 -11.85 14.03
CA ASP A 80 20.28 -12.48 13.02
C ASP A 80 19.53 -12.68 11.69
N ALA A 81 18.25 -13.05 11.72
CA ALA A 81 17.44 -13.14 10.51
C ALA A 81 17.28 -11.77 9.82
N GLN A 82 17.14 -10.69 10.59
CA GLN A 82 17.11 -9.32 10.05
C GLN A 82 18.45 -8.95 9.41
N ARG A 83 19.57 -9.22 10.08
CA ARG A 83 20.93 -8.97 9.55
C ARG A 83 21.19 -9.73 8.25
N VAL A 84 20.84 -11.01 8.19
CA VAL A 84 20.99 -11.85 6.99
C VAL A 84 20.16 -11.31 5.82
N SER A 85 18.95 -10.81 6.10
CA SER A 85 18.09 -10.25 5.06
C SER A 85 18.57 -8.90 4.52
N ALA A 86 19.35 -8.15 5.29
CA ALA A 86 19.81 -6.80 4.93
C ALA A 86 21.07 -6.85 4.05
N THR A 87 20.88 -7.23 2.79
CA THR A 87 21.96 -7.46 1.83
C THR A 87 22.32 -6.24 0.99
N VAL A 88 21.38 -5.29 0.84
CA VAL A 88 21.56 -4.15 -0.07
C VAL A 88 22.15 -2.96 0.68
N PRO A 89 23.32 -2.42 0.28
CA PRO A 89 23.89 -1.24 0.90
C PRO A 89 23.05 0.00 0.56
N ARG A 90 22.83 0.86 1.56
CA ARG A 90 22.06 2.10 1.41
C ARG A 90 22.94 3.31 1.61
N ASP A 91 22.82 4.29 0.72
CA ASP A 91 23.53 5.56 0.84
C ASP A 91 23.02 6.35 2.06
N THR A 92 23.95 6.63 2.97
CA THR A 92 23.68 7.36 4.22
C THR A 92 23.36 8.83 3.97
N VAL A 93 23.90 9.44 2.91
CA VAL A 93 23.63 10.84 2.57
C VAL A 93 22.17 10.99 2.13
N GLN A 94 21.72 10.12 1.23
CA GLN A 94 20.33 10.07 0.79
C GLN A 94 19.38 9.72 1.94
N LEU A 95 19.77 8.79 2.82
CA LEU A 95 18.98 8.45 4.01
C LEU A 95 18.72 9.70 4.88
N TYR A 96 19.75 10.48 5.19
CA TYR A 96 19.58 11.70 5.99
C TYR A 96 18.81 12.80 5.25
N ALA A 97 18.84 12.85 3.92
CA ALA A 97 18.00 13.75 3.14
C ALA A 97 16.52 13.37 3.27
N GLN A 98 16.17 12.10 3.10
CA GLN A 98 14.81 11.59 3.26
C GLN A 98 14.29 11.78 4.70
N LEU A 99 15.13 11.56 5.70
CA LEU A 99 14.77 11.83 7.10
C LEU A 99 14.52 13.32 7.34
N ARG A 100 15.27 14.21 6.68
CA ARG A 100 15.00 15.66 6.77
C ARG A 100 13.65 16.02 6.14
N GLU A 101 13.31 15.43 5.01
CA GLU A 101 12.01 15.64 4.34
C GLU A 101 10.83 15.21 5.22
N SER A 102 11.01 14.17 6.04
CA SER A 102 10.02 13.76 7.04
C SER A 102 10.05 14.57 8.35
N GLY A 103 10.88 15.61 8.44
CA GLY A 103 10.99 16.51 9.59
C GLY A 103 12.05 16.11 10.62
N LEU A 104 12.81 15.03 10.39
CA LEU A 104 13.89 14.57 11.27
C LEU A 104 15.24 15.14 10.82
N GLN A 105 15.55 16.35 11.27
CA GLN A 105 16.82 17.01 10.94
C GLN A 105 17.94 16.63 11.93
N TYR A 106 18.87 15.80 11.47
CA TYR A 106 20.08 15.47 12.22
C TYR A 106 21.22 16.46 11.94
N GLY A 107 21.81 17.02 12.99
CA GLY A 107 23.02 17.84 12.92
C GLY A 107 24.29 17.00 12.69
N PRO A 108 25.44 17.61 12.34
CA PRO A 108 26.67 16.89 12.01
C PRO A 108 27.13 15.90 13.10
N ALA A 109 26.99 16.27 14.38
CA ALA A 109 27.35 15.41 15.51
C ALA A 109 26.49 14.14 15.62
N PHE A 110 25.30 14.13 15.03
CA PHE A 110 24.35 13.02 15.11
C PHE A 110 24.28 12.17 13.82
N ARG A 111 25.05 12.54 12.78
CA ARG A 111 25.13 11.79 11.52
C ARG A 111 26.23 10.73 11.54
N LEU A 112 26.10 9.75 12.43
CA LEU A 112 27.13 8.76 12.70
C LEU A 112 26.97 7.45 11.89
N LEU A 113 25.88 7.30 11.15
CA LEU A 113 25.65 6.11 10.33
C LEU A 113 26.64 6.07 9.16
N ARG A 114 27.33 4.94 8.99
CA ARG A 114 28.31 4.71 7.90
C ARG A 114 27.91 3.54 7.02
N ASN A 115 27.64 2.38 7.63
CA ASN A 115 27.35 1.14 6.94
C ASN A 115 25.90 0.74 7.21
N VAL A 116 24.98 1.24 6.39
CA VAL A 116 23.55 0.92 6.49
C VAL A 116 23.21 -0.06 5.38
N HIS A 117 22.54 -1.15 5.75
CA HIS A 117 22.03 -2.12 4.80
C HIS A 117 20.54 -2.30 5.00
N THR A 118 19.82 -2.55 3.91
CA THR A 118 18.38 -2.76 3.91
C THR A 118 18.03 -4.07 3.21
N PRO A 119 16.89 -4.69 3.55
CA PRO A 119 16.37 -5.83 2.81
C PRO A 119 16.16 -5.49 1.34
N ASP A 120 16.38 -6.47 0.48
CA ASP A 120 16.05 -6.34 -0.93
C ASP A 120 14.52 -6.37 -1.11
N VAL A 121 13.96 -5.26 -1.58
CA VAL A 121 12.51 -5.10 -1.84
C VAL A 121 12.15 -5.31 -3.32
N SER A 122 13.13 -5.58 -4.18
CA SER A 122 12.93 -5.79 -5.63
C SER A 122 12.52 -7.22 -6.00
N SER A 123 12.57 -8.14 -5.03
CA SER A 123 12.26 -9.57 -5.19
C SER A 123 10.86 -9.96 -4.69
N THR A 124 9.98 -8.98 -4.40
CA THR A 124 8.58 -9.18 -3.98
C THR A 124 7.63 -8.68 -5.04
#